data_AF-A0A922FF44-F1
#
_entry.id   AF-A0A922FF44-F1
#
_cell.length_a   1.000
_cell.length_b   1.000
_cell.length_c   1.000
_cell.angle_alpha   90.00
_cell.angle_beta   90.00
_cell.angle_gamma   90.00
#
_symmetry.space_group_name_H-M   'P 1'
#
loop_
_entity.id
_entity.type
_entity.pdbx_description
1 polymer ?
#
loop_
_entity_poly.entity_id
_entity_poly.type
_entity_poly.pdbx_seq_one_letter_code
_entity_poly.pdbx_strand_id
1 'polypeptide(L)'
;MLEFRNVISTCELKDLGFRGPRYTWCNKRDNSTVVLERLDRFMGNLCWCNMFERATIFHGFSSYSNHLPLGLDVMGAHLRKRRPKPFRFEAMWVVEEDCTQIIQNTLNQQSNQTCLQDIMSNIAGCASKLQRWNKAKFGKVQFNLQQARQNL
;
A
#
# COMPACT_ATOMS: atom_id res chain seq x y z
N MET A 1 -12.36 -4.99 30.15
CA MET A 1 -13.43 -5.19 29.14
C MET A 1 -14.72 -4.48 29.49
N LEU A 2 -15.24 -4.60 30.73
CA LEU A 2 -16.47 -3.92 31.15
C LEU A 2 -16.35 -2.39 31.09
N GLU A 3 -15.28 -1.83 31.63
CA GLU A 3 -15.02 -0.38 31.60
C GLU A 3 -14.97 0.19 30.17
N PHE A 4 -14.32 -0.53 29.25
CA PHE A 4 -14.28 -0.15 27.84
C PHE A 4 -15.68 -0.11 27.21
N ARG A 5 -16.51 -1.14 27.47
CA ARG A 5 -17.89 -1.18 26.99
C ARG A 5 -18.73 -0.06 27.61
N ASN A 6 -18.51 0.26 28.88
CA ASN A 6 -19.19 1.35 29.55
C ASN A 6 -18.86 2.69 28.89
N VAL A 7 -17.58 2.97 28.59
CA VAL A 7 -17.19 4.19 27.88
C VAL A 7 -17.83 4.27 26.50
N ILE A 8 -17.81 3.17 25.73
CA ILE A 8 -18.47 3.12 24.41
C ILE A 8 -19.96 3.46 24.53
N SER A 9 -20.64 2.88 25.52
CA SER A 9 -22.06 3.10 25.74
C SER A 9 -22.35 4.53 26.19
N THR A 10 -21.62 5.04 27.19
CA THR A 10 -21.81 6.38 27.76
C THR A 10 -21.54 7.48 26.72
N CYS A 11 -20.56 7.28 25.84
CA CYS A 11 -20.22 8.21 24.78
C CYS A 11 -21.01 7.97 23.48
N GLU A 12 -21.95 7.01 23.46
CA GLU A 12 -22.75 6.63 22.30
C GLU A 12 -21.91 6.34 21.04
N LEU A 13 -20.74 5.71 21.26
CA LEU A 13 -19.81 5.39 20.20
C LEU A 13 -20.23 4.08 19.53
N LYS A 14 -20.14 4.04 18.20
CA LYS A 14 -20.27 2.81 17.41
C LYS A 14 -19.01 2.55 16.60
N ASP A 15 -18.64 1.28 16.45
CA ASP A 15 -17.62 0.85 15.49
C ASP A 15 -18.13 1.18 14.08
N LEU A 16 -17.33 1.95 13.34
CA LEU A 16 -17.71 2.47 12.03
C LEU A 16 -17.49 1.46 10.89
N GLY A 17 -17.04 0.24 11.21
CA GLY A 17 -16.67 -0.76 10.21
C GLY A 17 -15.36 -0.40 9.51
N PHE A 18 -14.98 -1.19 8.49
CA PHE A 18 -13.72 -1.02 7.77
C PHE A 18 -13.71 -1.80 6.44
N ARG A 19 -12.74 -1.48 5.57
CA ARG A 19 -12.37 -2.24 4.37
C ARG A 19 -10.96 -2.83 4.53
N GLY A 20 -10.72 -4.04 4.03
CA GLY A 20 -9.42 -4.70 4.10
C GLY A 20 -9.38 -5.87 5.09
N PRO A 21 -8.19 -6.31 5.54
CA PRO A 21 -8.02 -7.47 6.42
C PRO A 21 -8.82 -7.37 7.73
N ARG A 22 -9.38 -8.48 8.23
CA ARG A 22 -10.22 -8.47 9.44
C ARG A 22 -9.47 -8.09 10.72
N TYR A 23 -8.20 -8.45 10.79
CA TYR A 23 -7.36 -8.30 11.98
C TYR A 23 -6.36 -7.18 11.77
N THR A 24 -6.10 -6.41 12.81
CA THR A 24 -5.17 -5.28 12.78
C THR A 24 -3.89 -5.58 13.52
N TRP A 25 -3.80 -6.72 14.21
CA TRP A 25 -2.63 -7.15 14.93
C TRP A 25 -2.36 -8.64 14.71
N CYS A 26 -1.08 -9.00 14.70
CA CYS A 26 -0.60 -10.38 14.65
C CYS A 26 0.56 -10.57 15.64
N ASN A 27 0.55 -11.64 16.42
CA ASN A 27 1.67 -11.95 17.32
C ASN A 27 2.97 -12.34 16.59
N LYS A 28 2.97 -12.44 15.25
CA LYS A 28 4.09 -12.83 14.37
C LYS A 28 4.73 -14.19 14.71
N ARG A 29 3.98 -15.10 15.33
CA ARG A 29 4.44 -16.48 15.55
C ARG A 29 4.07 -17.38 14.37
N ASP A 30 4.78 -18.50 14.25
CA ASP A 30 4.60 -19.42 13.14
C ASP A 30 3.41 -20.38 13.33
N ASN A 31 2.85 -20.82 12.21
CA ASN A 31 1.92 -21.95 12.08
C ASN A 31 0.72 -21.90 13.05
N SER A 32 0.51 -22.97 13.82
CA SER A 32 -0.64 -23.18 14.72
C SER A 32 -0.65 -22.27 15.95
N THR A 33 0.39 -21.47 16.16
CA THR A 33 0.49 -20.53 17.30
C THR A 33 0.24 -19.08 16.90
N VAL A 34 -0.06 -18.83 15.62
CA VAL A 34 -0.39 -17.49 15.15
C VAL A 34 -1.70 -17.03 15.79
N VAL A 35 -1.65 -15.85 16.40
CA VAL A 35 -2.83 -15.19 16.98
C VAL A 35 -3.03 -13.88 16.24
N LEU A 36 -4.25 -13.70 15.75
CA LEU A 36 -4.68 -12.51 15.02
C LEU A 36 -5.81 -11.83 15.80
N GLU A 37 -5.64 -10.55 16.07
CA GLU A 37 -6.63 -9.76 16.82
C GLU A 37 -6.97 -8.46 16.09
N ARG A 38 -8.17 -7.94 16.35
CA ARG A 38 -8.59 -6.61 15.90
C ARG A 38 -8.59 -5.67 17.10
N LEU A 39 -7.44 -5.08 17.36
CA LEU A 39 -7.17 -4.17 18.47
C LEU A 39 -7.48 -2.72 18.11
N ASP A 40 -7.32 -2.37 16.84
CA ASP A 40 -7.44 -1.01 16.36
C ASP A 40 -8.80 -0.79 15.71
N ARG A 41 -9.53 0.25 16.13
CA ARG A 41 -10.90 0.54 15.68
C ARG A 41 -11.12 2.05 15.60
N PHE A 42 -11.81 2.47 14.55
CA PHE A 42 -12.42 3.80 14.49
C PHE A 42 -13.84 3.69 15.02
N MET A 43 -14.15 4.54 16.00
CA MET A 43 -15.49 4.68 16.53
C MET A 43 -15.95 6.12 16.36
N GLY A 44 -17.25 6.30 16.13
CA GLY A 44 -17.86 7.62 16.02
C GLY A 44 -19.23 7.61 16.65
N ASN A 45 -19.64 8.74 17.20
CA ASN A 45 -21.02 8.95 17.64
C ASN A 45 -21.90 9.43 16.48
N LEU A 46 -23.18 9.64 16.74
CA LEU A 46 -24.14 10.05 15.71
C LEU A 46 -23.77 11.39 15.06
N CYS A 47 -23.36 12.38 15.85
CA CYS A 47 -22.95 13.70 15.35
C CYS A 47 -21.80 13.59 14.33
N TRP A 48 -20.77 12.81 14.66
CA TRP A 48 -19.65 12.58 13.75
C TRP A 48 -20.08 11.85 12.46
N CYS A 49 -20.95 10.84 12.58
CA CYS A 49 -21.44 10.10 11.42
C CYS A 49 -22.27 10.98 10.48
N ASN A 50 -23.04 11.92 11.03
CA ASN A 50 -23.81 12.88 10.24
C ASN A 50 -22.90 13.92 9.57
N MET A 51 -21.79 14.29 10.22
CA MET A 51 -20.80 15.20 9.63
C MET A 51 -20.03 14.55 8.47
N PHE A 52 -19.76 13.24 8.57
CA PHE A 52 -18.98 12.48 7.60
C PHE A 52 -19.72 11.25 7.10
N GLU A 53 -20.89 11.44 6.49
CA GLU A 53 -21.78 10.36 6.02
C GLU A 53 -21.12 9.38 5.04
N ARG A 54 -20.10 9.86 4.32
CA ARG A 54 -19.34 9.09 3.34
C ARG A 54 -18.03 8.53 3.88
N ALA A 55 -17.75 8.72 5.16
CA ALA A 55 -16.50 8.26 5.76
C ALA A 55 -16.33 6.76 5.56
N THR A 56 -15.13 6.36 5.15
CA THR A 56 -14.76 4.95 5.10
C THR A 56 -13.42 4.73 5.77
N ILE A 57 -13.35 3.65 6.53
CA ILE A 57 -12.13 3.22 7.19
C ILE A 57 -11.54 2.08 6.38
N PHE A 58 -10.22 2.04 6.26
CA PHE A 58 -9.51 0.94 5.63
C PHE A 58 -8.29 0.53 6.44
N HIS A 59 -7.98 -0.76 6.42
CA HIS A 59 -6.75 -1.29 6.97
C HIS A 59 -5.69 -1.32 5.87
N GLY A 60 -4.58 -0.63 6.11
CA GLY A 60 -3.42 -0.63 5.23
C GLY A 60 -2.53 -1.85 5.45
N PHE A 61 -1.35 -1.82 4.84
CA PHE A 61 -0.33 -2.84 5.00
C PHE A 61 0.88 -2.28 5.72
N SER A 62 1.53 -3.10 6.55
CA SER A 62 2.81 -2.78 7.17
C SER A 62 3.75 -3.96 7.02
N SER A 63 4.95 -3.72 6.50
CA SER A 63 5.98 -4.77 6.33
C SER A 63 6.76 -5.04 7.62
N TYR A 64 6.81 -4.06 8.53
CA TYR A 64 7.69 -4.11 9.70
C TYR A 64 6.93 -4.09 11.03
N SER A 65 5.70 -3.57 11.07
CA SER A 65 4.87 -3.62 12.27
C SER A 65 4.15 -4.95 12.41
N ASN A 66 3.83 -5.34 13.64
CA ASN A 66 2.83 -6.36 13.93
C ASN A 66 1.40 -5.80 13.92
N HIS A 67 1.25 -4.49 13.76
CA HIS A 67 -0.01 -3.82 13.50
C HIS A 67 -0.18 -3.44 12.02
N LEU A 68 -1.44 -3.45 11.56
CA LEU A 68 -1.85 -2.81 10.32
C LEU A 68 -2.31 -1.38 10.61
N PRO A 69 -1.89 -0.38 9.83
CA PRO A 69 -2.34 0.99 10.01
C PRO A 69 -3.82 1.13 9.63
N LEU A 70 -4.55 1.99 10.33
CA LEU A 70 -5.92 2.36 9.98
C LEU A 70 -5.91 3.71 9.26
N GLY A 71 -6.54 3.75 8.10
CA GLY A 71 -6.77 4.99 7.34
C GLY A 71 -8.24 5.37 7.38
N LEU A 72 -8.50 6.67 7.57
CA LEU A 72 -9.82 7.28 7.49
C LEU A 72 -9.91 8.14 6.23
N ASP A 73 -10.89 7.86 5.39
CA ASP A 73 -11.25 8.67 4.23
C ASP A 73 -12.64 9.29 4.46
N VAL A 74 -12.66 10.55 4.89
CA VAL A 74 -13.89 11.30 5.23
C VAL A 74 -14.68 11.77 4.01
N MET A 75 -14.04 11.86 2.84
CA MET A 75 -14.69 12.28 1.60
C MET A 75 -15.40 11.10 0.92
N GLY A 76 -15.07 9.89 1.34
CA GLY A 76 -15.55 8.66 0.73
C GLY A 76 -14.98 8.44 -0.67
N ALA A 77 -15.46 7.42 -1.35
CA ALA A 77 -15.00 7.04 -2.69
C ALA A 77 -15.45 8.02 -3.80
N HIS A 78 -15.41 9.33 -3.56
CA HIS A 78 -15.55 10.32 -4.63
C HIS A 78 -14.46 10.08 -5.65
N LEU A 79 -14.90 9.67 -6.84
CA LEU A 79 -14.13 9.47 -8.06
C LEU A 79 -12.73 8.96 -7.76
N ARG A 80 -12.54 7.63 -7.77
CA ARG A 80 -11.21 7.07 -8.03
C ARG A 80 -10.71 7.69 -9.34
N LYS A 81 -10.10 8.88 -9.28
CA LYS A 81 -9.25 9.42 -10.33
C LYS A 81 -8.37 8.24 -10.66
N ARG A 82 -8.37 7.82 -11.93
CA ARG A 82 -7.53 6.71 -12.40
C ARG A 82 -6.16 6.92 -11.77
N ARG A 83 -5.88 6.16 -10.70
CA ARG A 83 -4.61 6.33 -10.00
C ARG A 83 -3.57 5.95 -11.05
N PRO A 84 -2.54 6.77 -11.26
CA PRO A 84 -1.49 6.39 -12.19
C PRO A 84 -1.04 4.98 -11.82
N LYS A 85 -0.94 4.10 -12.81
CA LYS A 85 -0.55 2.72 -12.58
C LYS A 85 0.79 2.76 -11.83
N PRO A 86 0.87 2.17 -10.62
CA PRO A 86 2.11 2.25 -9.86
C PRO A 86 3.23 1.60 -10.66
N PHE A 87 4.43 2.16 -10.56
CA PHE A 87 5.62 1.50 -11.06
C PHE A 87 5.76 0.13 -10.41
N ARG A 88 6.07 -0.88 -11.21
CA ARG A 88 6.39 -2.23 -10.75
C ARG A 88 7.68 -2.63 -11.43
N PHE A 89 8.62 -3.11 -10.62
CA PHE A 89 9.81 -3.74 -11.12
C PHE A 89 9.45 -5.17 -11.53
N GLU A 90 9.74 -5.56 -12.78
CA GLU A 90 9.48 -6.91 -13.26
C GLU A 90 10.71 -7.78 -13.00
N ALA A 91 10.51 -8.97 -12.43
CA ALA A 91 11.62 -9.87 -12.07
C ALA A 91 12.52 -10.24 -13.26
N MET A 92 11.94 -10.31 -14.46
CA MET A 92 12.69 -10.58 -15.70
C MET A 92 13.72 -9.51 -16.04
N TRP A 93 13.64 -8.30 -15.47
CA TRP A 93 14.64 -7.26 -15.75
C TRP A 93 16.00 -7.59 -15.14
N VAL A 94 16.04 -8.38 -14.06
CA VAL A 94 17.30 -8.71 -13.35
C VAL A 94 18.27 -9.50 -14.22
N VAL A 95 17.79 -10.26 -15.20
CA VAL A 95 18.65 -11.05 -16.08
C VAL A 95 19.31 -10.22 -17.19
N GLU A 96 18.87 -8.97 -17.39
CA GLU A 96 19.37 -8.10 -18.43
C GLU A 96 20.47 -7.17 -17.90
N GLU A 97 21.64 -7.18 -18.53
CA GLU A 97 22.75 -6.30 -18.17
C GLU A 97 22.35 -4.82 -18.20
N ASP A 98 21.53 -4.43 -19.18
CA ASP A 98 20.98 -3.08 -19.31
C ASP A 98 20.26 -2.60 -18.04
N CYS A 99 19.56 -3.49 -17.34
CA CYS A 99 18.83 -3.12 -16.11
C CYS A 99 19.81 -2.65 -15.03
N THR A 100 20.87 -3.42 -14.81
CA THR A 100 21.94 -3.09 -13.85
C THR A 100 22.61 -1.78 -14.23
N GLN A 101 22.94 -1.60 -15.51
CA GLN A 101 23.56 -0.37 -16.01
C GLN A 101 22.66 0.85 -15.82
N ILE A 102 21.36 0.75 -16.11
CA ILE A 102 20.39 1.85 -15.92
C ILE A 102 20.34 2.28 -14.45
N ILE A 103 20.30 1.31 -13.53
CA ILE A 103 20.26 1.59 -12.09
C ILE A 103 21.57 2.27 -11.65
N GLN A 104 22.72 1.68 -11.97
CA GLN A 104 24.04 2.23 -11.60
C GLN A 104 24.24 3.64 -12.14
N ASN A 105 23.96 3.85 -13.44
CA ASN A 105 24.11 5.15 -14.07
C ASN A 105 23.18 6.21 -13.47
N THR A 106 22.02 5.82 -12.96
CA THR A 106 21.08 6.77 -12.34
C THR A 106 21.46 7.10 -10.92
N LEU A 107 21.90 6.11 -10.14
CA LEU A 107 22.37 6.34 -8.78
C LEU A 107 23.65 7.18 -8.75
N ASN A 108 24.58 6.92 -9.68
CA ASN A 108 25.85 7.63 -9.76
C ASN A 108 25.73 9.08 -10.30
N GLN A 109 24.60 9.44 -10.90
CA GLN A 109 24.34 10.80 -11.39
C GLN A 109 24.06 11.82 -10.28
N GLN A 110 23.71 11.38 -9.07
CA GLN A 110 23.46 12.25 -7.92
C GLN A 110 24.46 11.93 -6.82
N SER A 111 25.69 12.44 -6.97
CA SER A 111 26.83 12.15 -6.09
C SER A 111 26.69 12.69 -4.66
N ASN A 112 25.72 13.56 -4.38
CA ASN A 112 25.49 14.15 -3.06
C ASN A 112 24.03 13.96 -2.60
N GLN A 113 23.63 12.73 -2.33
CA GLN A 113 22.36 12.44 -1.64
C GLN A 113 22.49 12.86 -0.17
N THR A 114 22.11 14.09 0.14
CA THR A 114 22.24 14.65 1.50
C THR A 114 20.95 14.55 2.29
N CYS A 115 19.82 14.33 1.60
CA CYS A 115 18.51 14.24 2.23
C CYS A 115 17.62 13.17 1.59
N LEU A 116 16.54 12.82 2.30
CA LEU A 116 15.56 11.83 1.86
C LEU A 116 14.89 12.21 0.52
N GLN A 117 14.78 13.51 0.21
CA GLN A 117 14.24 13.96 -1.07
C GLN A 117 15.13 13.56 -2.26
N ASP A 118 16.45 13.61 -2.10
CA ASP A 118 17.41 13.19 -3.12
C ASP A 118 17.27 11.68 -3.41
N ILE A 119 17.14 10.88 -2.35
CA ILE A 119 16.91 9.43 -2.47
C ILE A 119 15.60 9.16 -3.21
N MET A 120 14.51 9.84 -2.83
CA MET A 120 13.21 9.68 -3.50
C MET A 120 13.27 10.09 -4.98
N SER A 121 13.98 11.17 -5.30
CA SER A 121 14.21 11.64 -6.67
C SER A 121 14.96 10.60 -7.50
N ASN A 122 16.02 10.01 -6.95
CA ASN A 122 16.77 8.93 -7.61
C ASN A 122 15.91 7.71 -7.89
N ILE A 123 15.14 7.25 -6.90
CA ILE A 123 14.25 6.09 -7.07
C ILE A 123 13.22 6.37 -8.18
N ALA A 124 12.64 7.57 -8.20
CA ALA A 124 11.70 7.99 -9.25
C ALA A 124 12.37 8.07 -10.64
N GLY A 125 13.61 8.56 -10.69
CA GLY A 125 14.44 8.60 -11.90
C GLY A 125 14.73 7.20 -12.45
N CYS A 126 15.15 6.27 -11.58
CA CYS A 126 15.38 4.86 -11.91
C CYS A 126 14.11 4.23 -12.49
N ALA A 127 12.98 4.38 -11.79
CA ALA A 127 11.70 3.86 -12.22
C ALA A 127 11.31 4.35 -13.62
N SER A 128 11.48 5.65 -13.88
CA SER A 128 11.14 6.27 -15.17
C SER A 128 12.02 5.76 -16.31
N LYS A 129 13.32 5.63 -16.09
CA LYS A 129 14.27 5.11 -17.10
C LYS A 129 14.02 3.63 -17.37
N LEU A 130 13.80 2.81 -16.34
CA LEU A 130 13.45 1.39 -16.49
C LEU A 130 12.13 1.19 -17.24
N GLN A 131 11.10 2.01 -16.96
CA GLN A 131 9.84 1.95 -17.71
C GLN A 131 10.01 2.26 -19.20
N ARG A 132 10.83 3.27 -19.52
CA ARG A 132 11.12 3.64 -20.91
C ARG A 132 11.89 2.52 -21.62
N TRP A 133 12.93 1.99 -20.98
CA TRP A 133 13.72 0.87 -21.50
C TRP A 133 12.87 -0.38 -21.70
N ASN A 134 12.05 -0.76 -20.71
CA ASN A 134 11.15 -1.91 -20.83
C ASN A 134 10.17 -1.77 -22.00
N LYS A 135 9.61 -0.56 -22.22
CA LYS A 135 8.73 -0.30 -23.37
C LYS A 135 9.47 -0.44 -24.70
N ALA A 136 10.74 -0.02 -24.76
CA ALA A 136 11.56 -0.12 -25.96
C ALA A 136 12.02 -1.56 -26.25
N LYS A 137 12.47 -2.30 -25.23
CA LYS A 137 13.04 -3.64 -25.39
C LYS A 137 11.97 -4.74 -25.48
N PHE A 138 10.94 -4.69 -24.62
CA PHE A 138 9.97 -5.77 -24.49
C PHE A 138 8.53 -5.37 -24.88
N GLY A 139 8.26 -4.08 -25.06
CA GLY A 139 6.93 -3.60 -25.41
C GLY A 139 5.88 -3.88 -24.32
N LYS A 140 4.80 -4.59 -24.68
CA LYS A 140 3.66 -4.88 -23.80
C LYS A 140 3.81 -6.24 -23.10
N VAL A 141 4.81 -6.36 -22.23
CA VAL A 141 5.14 -7.59 -21.45
C VAL A 141 3.91 -8.27 -20.85
N GLN A 142 3.08 -7.51 -20.14
CA GLN A 142 1.89 -8.05 -19.46
C GLN A 142 0.86 -8.63 -20.43
N PHE A 143 0.71 -8.03 -21.62
CA PHE A 143 -0.17 -8.54 -22.67
C PHE A 143 0.38 -9.82 -23.29
N ASN A 144 1.69 -9.87 -23.53
CA ASN A 144 2.36 -11.04 -24.09
C ASN A 144 2.30 -12.23 -23.11
N LEU A 145 2.49 -11.98 -21.81
CA LEU A 145 2.34 -12.99 -20.75
C LEU A 145 0.91 -13.52 -20.67
N GLN A 146 -0.10 -12.66 -20.83
CA GLN A 146 -1.50 -13.07 -20.81
C GLN A 146 -1.85 -13.95 -22.02
N GLN A 147 -1.38 -13.59 -23.22
CA GLN A 147 -1.55 -14.42 -24.41
C GLN A 147 -0.85 -15.77 -24.28
N ALA A 148 0.41 -15.79 -23.81
CA ALA A 148 1.16 -17.03 -23.62
C ALA A 148 0.44 -17.99 -22.64
N ARG A 149 -0.20 -17.46 -21.60
CA ARG A 149 -1.00 -18.25 -20.64
C ARG A 149 -2.32 -18.77 -21.20
N GLN A 150 -2.86 -18.15 -22.25
CA GLN A 150 -4.08 -18.63 -22.92
C GLN A 150 -3.79 -19.75 -23.93
N ASN A 151 -2.54 -19.90 -24.34
CA ASN A 151 -2.07 -20.92 -25.28
C ASN A 151 -1.41 -22.13 -24.57
N LEU A 152 -1.54 -22.21 -23.25
CA LEU A 152 -1.17 -23.35 -22.39
C LEU A 152 -2.44 -24.06 -21.92
#